data_AF-A3LW13-F1
#
_entry.id   AF-A3LW13-F1
#
_cell.length_a   1.000
_cell.length_b   1.000
_cell.length_c   1.000
_cell.angle_alpha   90.00
_cell.angle_beta   90.00
_cell.angle_gamma   90.00
#
_symmetry.space_group_name_H-M   'P 1'
#
loop_
_entity.id
_entity.type
_entity.pdbx_description
1 polymer ?
#
loop_
_entity_poly.entity_id
_entity_poly.type
_entity_poly.pdbx_seq_one_letter_code
_entity_poly.pdbx_strand_id
1 'polypeptide(L)'
;MFRPVIRLSSKRLFSVTPRRSSAIADLYIQQIKAFKPVALSAKDLEGAVQAFQLPAKPAVPSSEISAEALNAYETSEVETAAVPSSSGAAPVEEDWFVFEEETEEHH
;
A
#
# COMPACT_ATOMS: atom_id res chain seq x y z
N MET A 1 47.74 20.94 26.15
CA MET A 1 46.89 21.82 25.31
C MET A 1 47.79 22.75 24.50
N PHE A 2 48.20 22.34 23.31
CA PHE A 2 48.97 23.20 22.40
C PHE A 2 48.00 23.98 21.52
N ARG A 3 47.78 25.25 21.84
CA ARG A 3 47.19 26.20 20.88
C ARG A 3 48.28 26.51 19.86
N PRO A 4 48.14 26.18 18.56
CA PRO A 4 49.08 26.68 17.58
C PRO A 4 48.98 28.20 17.59
N VAL A 5 49.98 28.86 18.16
CA VAL A 5 50.19 30.29 17.96
C VAL A 5 50.60 30.42 16.51
N ILE A 6 49.61 30.63 15.64
CA ILE A 6 49.84 30.93 14.24
C ILE A 6 50.62 32.26 14.27
N ARG A 7 51.93 32.19 14.09
CA ARG A 7 52.72 33.38 13.81
C ARG A 7 52.26 33.86 12.45
N LEU A 8 51.38 34.86 12.43
CA LEU A 8 51.01 35.53 11.20
C LEU A 8 52.29 36.14 10.63
N SER A 9 52.90 35.48 9.66
CA SER A 9 53.83 36.17 8.76
C SER A 9 53.03 37.30 8.13
N SER A 10 53.52 38.53 8.22
CA SER A 10 52.91 39.71 7.61
C SER A 10 52.90 39.57 6.08
N LYS A 11 51.97 38.78 5.57
CA LYS A 11 51.61 38.71 4.15
C LYS A 11 50.45 39.66 3.97
N ARG A 12 50.58 40.61 3.03
CA ARG A 12 49.50 41.55 2.68
C ARG A 12 48.39 40.76 1.97
N LEU A 13 47.48 40.21 2.76
CA LEU A 13 46.28 39.54 2.27
C LEU A 13 45.21 40.62 2.08
N PHE A 14 44.70 40.79 0.86
CA PHE A 14 43.65 41.76 0.51
C PHE A 14 42.25 41.33 1.00
N SER A 15 42.15 40.67 2.16
CA SER A 15 40.87 40.32 2.78
C SER A 15 40.55 41.31 3.90
N VAL A 16 39.45 42.06 3.75
CA VAL A 16 39.00 43.07 4.73
C VAL A 16 38.35 42.41 5.97
N THR A 17 37.99 41.12 5.90
CA THR A 17 37.28 40.44 6.97
C THR A 17 38.24 39.74 7.95
N PRO A 18 38.14 39.99 9.27
CA PRO A 18 38.93 39.26 10.26
C PRO A 18 38.46 37.80 10.34
N ARG A 19 39.40 36.85 10.31
CA ARG A 19 39.10 35.42 10.41
C ARG A 19 38.57 35.11 11.82
N ARG A 20 37.27 34.82 11.94
CA ARG A 20 36.64 34.44 13.23
C ARG A 20 36.91 32.97 13.51
N SER A 21 37.58 32.67 14.61
CA SER A 21 37.65 31.30 15.15
C SER A 21 36.54 31.14 16.18
N SER A 22 35.71 30.12 16.03
CA SER A 22 34.63 29.82 16.96
C SER A 22 34.88 28.47 17.60
N ALA A 23 35.10 28.46 18.91
CA ALA A 23 35.42 27.23 19.65
C ALA A 23 34.34 26.15 19.52
N ILE A 24 33.07 26.57 19.39
CA ILE A 24 31.92 25.68 19.22
C ILE A 24 31.99 24.94 17.88
N ALA A 25 32.27 25.64 16.78
CA ALA A 25 32.39 24.99 15.46
C ALA A 25 33.57 24.02 15.42
N ASP A 26 34.70 24.39 16.03
CA ASP A 26 35.87 23.53 16.08
C ASP A 26 35.58 22.25 16.90
N LEU A 27 34.91 22.38 18.05
CA LEU A 27 34.47 21.26 18.88
C LEU A 27 33.50 20.35 18.11
N TYR A 28 32.50 20.94 17.45
CA TYR A 28 31.52 20.20 16.65
C TYR A 28 32.20 19.38 15.53
N ILE A 29 33.11 20.00 14.78
CA ILE A 29 33.87 19.32 13.72
C ILE A 29 34.75 18.21 14.30
N GLN A 30 35.36 18.42 15.47
CA GLN A 30 36.12 17.38 16.16
C GLN A 30 35.26 16.19 16.54
N GLN A 31 34.06 16.43 17.08
CA GLN A 31 33.12 15.38 17.45
C GLN A 31 32.62 14.62 16.22
N ILE A 32 32.28 15.30 15.12
CA ILE A 32 31.90 14.63 13.86
C ILE A 32 33.02 13.73 13.37
N LYS A 33 34.27 14.22 13.37
CA LYS A 33 35.43 13.44 12.92
C LYS A 33 35.74 12.27 13.84
N ALA A 34 35.50 12.42 15.14
CA ALA A 34 35.71 11.37 16.13
C ALA A 34 34.58 10.33 16.13
N PHE A 35 33.38 10.72 15.68
CA PHE A 35 32.23 9.83 15.62
C PHE A 35 32.45 8.74 14.58
N LYS A 36 32.57 7.51 15.07
CA LYS A 36 32.55 6.31 14.24
C LYS A 36 31.20 5.64 14.45
N PRO A 37 30.31 5.62 13.44
CA PRO A 37 29.05 4.92 13.58
C PRO A 37 29.35 3.44 13.88
N VAL A 38 28.71 2.91 14.91
CA VAL A 38 28.79 1.48 15.23
C VAL A 38 28.08 0.75 14.09
N ALA A 39 28.80 -0.14 13.40
CA ALA A 39 28.19 -0.96 12.37
C ALA A 39 27.12 -1.84 13.02
N LEU A 40 25.86 -1.63 12.64
CA LEU A 40 24.75 -2.44 13.13
C LEU A 40 24.99 -3.88 12.71
N SER A 41 24.97 -4.80 13.68
CA SER A 41 25.13 -6.22 13.40
C SER A 41 23.92 -6.73 12.61
N ALA A 42 24.11 -7.76 11.77
CA ALA A 42 22.99 -8.33 10.99
C ALA A 42 21.80 -8.74 11.88
N LYS A 43 22.07 -9.22 13.11
CA LYS A 43 21.04 -9.56 14.10
C LYS A 43 20.21 -8.36 14.58
N ASP A 44 20.84 -7.19 14.65
CA ASP A 44 20.18 -5.94 15.06
C ASP A 44 19.28 -5.41 13.93
N LEU A 45 19.70 -5.59 12.67
CA LEU A 45 18.90 -5.27 11.49
C LEU A 45 17.69 -6.19 11.34
N GLU A 46 17.85 -7.48 11.59
CA GLU A 46 16.77 -8.48 11.55
C GLU A 46 15.74 -8.26 12.67
N GLY A 47 16.16 -7.79 13.86
CA GLY A 47 15.25 -7.45 14.96
C GLY A 47 14.54 -6.11 14.78
N ALA A 48 15.16 -5.16 14.07
CA ALA A 48 14.61 -3.84 13.82
C ALA A 48 13.60 -3.80 12.66
N VAL A 49 13.60 -4.81 11.78
CA VAL A 49 12.76 -4.85 10.57
C VAL A 49 11.90 -6.09 10.54
N GLN A 50 10.58 -5.91 10.49
CA GLN A 50 9.66 -7.01 10.19
C GLN A 50 9.85 -7.42 8.72
N ALA A 51 10.36 -8.64 8.49
CA ALA A 51 10.53 -9.15 7.14
C ALA A 51 9.16 -9.39 6.48
N PHE A 52 8.96 -8.77 5.31
CA PHE A 52 7.76 -8.98 4.51
C PHE A 52 7.79 -10.37 3.88
N GLN A 53 6.85 -11.23 4.27
CA GLN A 53 6.59 -12.49 3.58
C GLN A 53 5.42 -12.30 2.62
N LEU A 54 5.57 -12.84 1.41
CA LEU A 54 4.45 -12.89 0.47
C LEU A 54 3.35 -13.79 1.06
N PRO A 55 2.07 -13.36 1.01
CA PRO A 55 0.98 -14.19 1.47
C PRO A 55 0.95 -15.50 0.68
N ALA A 56 0.65 -16.59 1.36
CA ALA A 56 0.44 -17.86 0.71
C ALA A 56 -0.68 -17.73 -0.34
N LYS A 57 -0.53 -18.44 -1.47
CA LYS A 57 -1.57 -18.51 -2.49
C LYS A 57 -2.90 -18.86 -1.80
N PRO A 58 -4.00 -18.17 -2.10
CA PRO A 58 -5.29 -18.45 -1.48
C PRO A 58 -5.60 -19.94 -1.65
N ALA A 59 -5.78 -20.63 -0.52
CA ALA A 59 -6.36 -21.95 -0.53
C ALA A 59 -7.80 -21.79 -0.98
N VAL A 60 -8.24 -22.65 -1.91
CA VAL A 60 -9.64 -22.71 -2.27
C VAL A 60 -10.40 -23.07 -0.99
N PRO A 61 -11.37 -22.25 -0.55
CA PRO A 61 -12.17 -22.60 0.62
C PRO A 61 -12.79 -23.97 0.37
N SER A 62 -12.82 -24.80 1.41
CA SER A 62 -13.48 -26.11 1.42
C SER A 62 -14.73 -26.08 0.52
N SER A 63 -14.66 -26.73 -0.63
CA SER A 63 -15.82 -26.88 -1.51
C SER A 63 -16.82 -27.76 -0.75
N GLU A 64 -17.84 -27.13 -0.16
CA GLU A 64 -18.88 -27.80 0.64
C GLU A 64 -19.67 -28.84 -0.17
N ILE A 65 -19.53 -28.81 -1.50
CA ILE A 65 -20.18 -29.71 -2.45
C ILE A 65 -19.11 -30.56 -3.12
N SER A 66 -19.14 -31.88 -2.86
CA SER A 66 -18.29 -32.86 -3.53
C SER A 66 -18.70 -33.01 -5.00
N ALA A 67 -17.77 -33.43 -5.86
CA ALA A 67 -18.04 -33.65 -7.29
C ALA A 67 -19.21 -34.62 -7.53
N GLU A 68 -19.43 -35.57 -6.63
CA GLU A 68 -20.55 -36.51 -6.68
C GLU A 68 -21.90 -35.82 -6.42
N ALA A 69 -21.95 -34.84 -5.51
CA ALA A 69 -23.16 -34.06 -5.25
C ALA A 69 -23.50 -33.12 -6.42
N LEU A 70 -22.49 -32.62 -7.16
CA LEU A 70 -22.72 -31.88 -8.39
C LEU A 70 -23.29 -32.77 -9.50
N ASN A 71 -22.73 -33.97 -9.69
CA ASN A 71 -23.24 -34.92 -10.67
C ASN A 71 -24.68 -35.34 -10.36
N ALA A 72 -25.01 -35.56 -9.07
CA ALA A 72 -26.36 -35.89 -8.64
C ALA A 72 -27.36 -34.77 -8.97
N TYR A 73 -26.98 -33.51 -8.76
CA TYR A 73 -27.79 -32.34 -9.13
C TYR A 73 -27.99 -32.24 -10.65
N GLU A 74 -26.93 -32.44 -11.45
CA GLU A 74 -27.04 -32.42 -12.93
C GLU A 74 -27.98 -33.52 -13.46
N THR A 75 -27.97 -34.69 -12.83
CA THR A 75 -28.86 -35.80 -13.22
C THR A 75 -30.26 -35.70 -12.65
N SER A 76 -30.52 -34.79 -11.72
CA SER A 76 -31.84 -34.66 -11.11
C SER A 76 -32.81 -33.99 -12.09
N GLU A 77 -33.91 -34.68 -12.38
CA GLU A 77 -34.97 -34.16 -13.24
C GLU A 77 -35.70 -33.05 -12.49
N VAL A 78 -35.82 -31.87 -13.11
CA VAL A 78 -36.50 -30.72 -12.49
C VAL A 78 -37.96 -31.09 -12.25
N GLU A 79 -38.33 -31.24 -10.97
CA GLU A 79 -39.72 -31.41 -10.54
C GLU A 79 -40.49 -30.11 -10.82
N THR A 80 -40.83 -29.87 -12.08
CA THR A 80 -41.88 -28.91 -12.41
C THR A 80 -43.17 -29.52 -11.91
N ALA A 81 -43.78 -28.90 -10.90
CA ALA A 81 -45.19 -29.16 -10.60
C ALA A 81 -45.93 -28.99 -11.94
N ALA A 82 -46.50 -30.08 -12.45
CA ALA A 82 -47.22 -30.06 -13.71
C ALA A 82 -48.26 -28.95 -13.63
N VAL A 83 -47.95 -27.81 -14.23
CA VAL A 83 -48.95 -26.78 -14.49
C VAL A 83 -49.92 -27.48 -15.43
N PRO A 84 -51.18 -27.72 -15.01
CA PRO A 84 -52.15 -28.31 -15.93
C PRO A 84 -52.17 -27.40 -17.15
N SER A 85 -52.15 -28.00 -18.34
CA SER A 85 -52.29 -27.32 -19.63
C SER A 85 -53.68 -26.69 -19.71
N SER A 86 -53.87 -25.63 -18.94
CA SER A 86 -55.02 -24.75 -18.91
C SER A 86 -54.72 -23.66 -19.94
N SER A 87 -55.27 -23.85 -21.14
CA SER A 87 -55.53 -22.76 -22.06
C SER A 87 -56.24 -21.63 -21.29
N GLY A 88 -55.53 -20.55 -20.98
CA GLY A 88 -56.12 -19.42 -20.27
C GLY A 88 -55.09 -18.52 -19.60
N ALA A 89 -54.67 -17.51 -20.37
CA ALA A 89 -53.90 -16.32 -19.98
C ALA A 89 -52.47 -16.58 -19.47
N ALA A 90 -51.49 -16.17 -20.30
CA ALA A 90 -50.18 -15.81 -19.79
C ALA A 90 -50.36 -14.82 -18.61
N PRO A 91 -49.62 -14.97 -17.50
CA PRO A 91 -49.63 -13.97 -16.44
C PRO A 91 -49.33 -12.62 -17.10
N VAL A 92 -50.16 -11.61 -16.83
CA VAL A 92 -49.93 -10.26 -17.31
C VAL A 92 -48.50 -9.89 -16.91
N GLU A 93 -47.65 -9.64 -17.90
CA GLU A 93 -46.33 -9.08 -17.67
C GLU A 93 -46.57 -7.70 -17.07
N GLU A 94 -46.54 -7.62 -15.74
CA GLU A 94 -46.57 -6.32 -15.05
C GLU A 94 -45.29 -5.59 -15.45
N ASP A 95 -45.44 -4.45 -16.12
CA ASP A 95 -44.31 -3.62 -16.57
C ASP A 95 -43.53 -3.12 -15.35
N TRP A 96 -42.44 -3.83 -15.02
CA TRP A 96 -41.52 -3.50 -13.92
C TRP A 96 -40.72 -2.21 -14.16
N PHE A 97 -40.83 -1.63 -15.35
CA PHE A 97 -40.21 -0.38 -15.74
C PHE A 97 -41.27 0.59 -16.27
N VAL A 98 -41.70 1.51 -15.42
CA VAL A 98 -42.44 2.71 -15.84
C VAL A 98 -41.42 3.71 -16.38
N PHE A 99 -41.35 3.88 -17.69
CA PHE A 99 -40.62 4.99 -18.29
C PHE A 99 -41.48 6.26 -18.19
N GLU A 100 -40.91 7.36 -17.72
CA GLU A 100 -41.59 8.67 -17.77
C GLU A 100 -41.83 9.01 -19.25
N GLU A 101 -43.09 9.25 -19.63
CA GLU A 101 -43.43 9.79 -20.95
C GLU A 101 -42.70 11.14 -21.11
N GLU A 102 -41.66 11.16 -21.94
CA GLU A 102 -41.04 12.41 -22.39
C GLU A 102 -42.12 13.17 -23.14
N THR A 103 -42.62 14.26 -22.53
CA THR A 103 -43.64 15.11 -23.15
C THR A 103 -43.08 15.64 -24.46
N GLU A 104 -43.56 15.11 -25.58
CA GLU A 104 -43.34 15.68 -26.89
C GLU A 104 -43.86 17.13 -26.87
N GLU A 105 -42.95 18.09 -26.62
CA GLU A 105 -43.17 19.50 -26.93
C GLU A 105 -43.25 19.66 -28.45
N HIS A 106 -44.38 19.24 -29.02
CA HIS A 106 -44.89 19.80 -30.25
C HIS A 106 -45.78 20.99 -29.86
N HIS A 107 -45.16 22.16 -29.67
CA HIS A 107 -45.59 23.50 -30.13
C HIS A 107 -44.73 24.63 -29.54
#